data_AF-A0A6P0TJI7-F1
#
_entry.id   AF-A0A6P0TJI7-F1
#
_cell.length_a   1.000
_cell.length_b   1.000
_cell.length_c   1.000
_cell.angle_alpha   90.00
_cell.angle_beta   90.00
_cell.angle_gamma   90.00
#
_symmetry.space_group_name_H-M   'P 1'
#
loop_
_entity.id
_entity.type
_entity.pdbx_description
1 polymer ?
#
loop_
_entity_poly.entity_id
_entity_poly.type
_entity_poly.pdbx_seq_one_letter_code
_entity_poly.pdbx_strand_id
1 'polypeptide(L)'
;MGYAICVVLCLTGFVAGSGMSTAQATPLCRQLGEQQICILDIKRSAKNYWEYRAVVKIDGKRQPMAVYNCRDRIRTVKKTGKVVPLKVEGHK
;
A
#
# COMPACT_ATOMS: atom_id res chain seq x y z
N MET A 1 -17.72 -7.64 54.36
CA MET A 1 -17.95 -8.60 53.26
C MET A 1 -18.24 -7.96 51.90
N GLY A 2 -18.36 -6.62 51.78
CA GLY A 2 -18.57 -5.97 50.47
C GLY A 2 -17.30 -5.68 49.66
N TYR A 3 -16.14 -5.53 50.32
CA TYR A 3 -14.88 -5.14 49.66
C TYR A 3 -14.30 -6.24 48.76
N ALA A 4 -14.42 -7.50 49.18
CA ALA A 4 -13.92 -8.65 48.43
C ALA A 4 -14.71 -8.89 47.12
N ILE A 5 -16.00 -8.52 47.08
CA ILE A 5 -16.87 -8.69 45.92
C ILE A 5 -16.54 -7.65 44.84
N CYS A 6 -16.25 -6.39 45.22
CA CYS A 6 -15.80 -5.36 44.27
C CYS A 6 -14.47 -5.69 43.60
N VAL A 7 -13.51 -6.26 44.34
CA VAL A 7 -12.17 -6.58 43.79
C VAL A 7 -12.25 -7.71 42.76
N VAL A 8 -13.10 -8.72 42.99
CA VAL A 8 -13.27 -9.86 42.05
C VAL A 8 -13.96 -9.45 40.75
N LEU A 9 -14.91 -8.51 40.80
CA LEU A 9 -15.59 -7.99 39.61
C LEU A 9 -14.67 -7.13 38.72
N CYS A 10 -13.73 -6.37 39.30
CA CYS A 10 -12.75 -5.62 38.51
C CYS A 10 -11.68 -6.50 37.85
N LEU A 11 -11.30 -7.63 38.48
CA LEU A 11 -10.26 -8.52 37.94
C LEU A 11 -10.77 -9.47 36.85
N THR A 12 -12.07 -9.80 36.85
CA THR A 12 -12.66 -10.76 35.88
C THR A 12 -13.40 -10.08 34.73
N GLY A 13 -13.69 -8.77 34.81
CA GLY A 13 -14.38 -8.00 33.77
C GLY A 13 -13.51 -7.49 32.60
N PHE A 14 -12.18 -7.67 32.63
CA PHE A 14 -11.25 -7.06 31.67
C PHE A 14 -10.73 -8.04 30.59
N VAL A 15 -11.50 -9.04 30.15
CA VAL A 15 -11.02 -9.97 29.10
C VAL A 15 -11.97 -10.11 27.90
N ALA A 16 -13.05 -9.34 27.83
CA ALA A 16 -13.99 -9.39 26.73
C ALA A 16 -13.97 -8.10 25.91
N GLY A 17 -13.11 -8.01 24.89
CA GLY A 17 -13.31 -7.03 23.81
C GLY A 17 -12.07 -6.31 23.29
N SER A 18 -11.02 -7.02 22.88
CA SER A 18 -10.01 -6.45 21.98
C SER A 18 -9.93 -7.26 20.70
N GLY A 19 -11.02 -7.21 19.92
CA GLY A 19 -10.97 -7.53 18.50
C GLY A 19 -10.12 -6.47 17.78
N MET A 20 -8.80 -6.65 17.78
CA MET A 20 -7.88 -5.84 16.99
C MET A 20 -8.18 -6.07 15.50
N SER A 21 -9.06 -5.25 14.94
CA SER A 21 -9.28 -5.18 13.50
C SER A 21 -7.99 -4.65 12.87
N THR A 22 -7.17 -5.55 12.33
CA THR A 22 -6.05 -5.13 11.49
C THR A 22 -6.65 -4.50 10.23
N ALA A 23 -6.55 -3.18 10.10
CA ALA A 23 -6.90 -2.50 8.86
C ALA A 23 -5.92 -2.99 7.77
N GLN A 24 -6.32 -4.00 7.02
CA GLN A 24 -5.58 -4.44 5.86
C GLN A 24 -5.74 -3.35 4.80
N ALA A 25 -4.67 -2.60 4.54
CA ALA A 25 -4.67 -1.61 3.47
C ALA A 25 -5.02 -2.31 2.16
N THR A 26 -6.22 -2.06 1.65
CA THR A 26 -6.65 -2.61 0.37
C THR A 26 -5.77 -1.97 -0.72
N PRO A 27 -5.12 -2.76 -1.59
CA PRO A 27 -4.26 -2.20 -2.62
C PRO A 27 -5.08 -1.27 -3.52
N LEU A 28 -4.55 -0.07 -3.76
CA LEU A 28 -5.23 0.93 -4.58
C LEU A 28 -5.23 0.48 -6.04
N CYS A 29 -6.37 -0.01 -6.52
CA CYS A 29 -6.55 -0.47 -7.90
C CYS A 29 -7.23 0.58 -8.78
N ARG A 30 -6.77 0.69 -10.03
CA ARG A 30 -7.35 1.51 -11.08
C ARG A 30 -7.46 0.70 -12.35
N GLN A 31 -8.61 0.80 -13.01
CA GLN A 31 -8.81 0.24 -14.34
C GLN A 31 -8.36 1.28 -15.37
N LEU A 32 -7.39 0.91 -16.22
CA LEU A 32 -6.91 1.72 -17.35
C LEU A 32 -7.16 0.96 -18.64
N GLY A 33 -8.26 1.27 -19.32
CA GLY A 33 -8.70 0.53 -20.50
C GLY A 33 -9.00 -0.92 -20.13
N GLU A 34 -8.41 -1.86 -20.85
CA GLU A 34 -8.55 -3.30 -20.58
C GLU A 34 -7.64 -3.80 -19.44
N GLN A 35 -6.72 -2.96 -18.94
CA GLN A 35 -5.75 -3.36 -17.92
C GLN A 35 -6.16 -2.90 -16.51
N GLN A 36 -6.02 -3.79 -15.55
CA GLN A 36 -6.16 -3.46 -14.13
C GLN A 36 -4.78 -3.25 -13.51
N ILE A 37 -4.54 -2.05 -12.98
CA ILE A 37 -3.29 -1.70 -12.29
C ILE A 37 -3.59 -1.51 -10.80
N CYS A 38 -2.96 -2.31 -9.96
CA CYS A 38 -3.03 -2.17 -8.51
C CYS A 38 -1.68 -1.76 -7.93
N ILE A 39 -1.68 -0.73 -7.10
CA ILE A 39 -0.50 -0.29 -6.35
C ILE A 39 -0.43 -1.16 -5.09
N LEU A 40 0.60 -2.00 -5.02
CA LEU A 40 0.84 -2.87 -3.85
C LEU A 40 1.66 -2.16 -2.78
N ASP A 41 2.65 -1.36 -3.23
CA ASP A 41 3.48 -0.53 -2.36
C ASP A 41 3.89 0.72 -3.14
N ILE A 42 3.92 1.86 -2.47
CA ILE A 42 4.35 3.14 -3.03
C ILE A 42 5.00 4.00 -1.96
N LYS A 43 6.22 4.46 -2.25
CA LYS A 43 6.99 5.34 -1.39
C LYS A 43 7.55 6.49 -2.20
N ARG A 44 7.12 7.71 -1.86
CA ARG A 44 7.69 8.94 -2.45
C ARG A 44 9.13 9.14 -1.94
N SER A 45 9.99 9.70 -2.79
CA SER A 45 11.34 10.12 -2.40
C SER A 45 11.29 11.38 -1.53
N ALA A 46 12.16 11.45 -0.52
CA ALA A 46 12.28 12.63 0.34
C ALA A 46 13.09 13.76 -0.32
N LYS A 47 14.03 13.41 -1.23
CA LYS A 47 14.88 14.38 -1.94
C LYS A 47 14.20 14.94 -3.19
N ASN A 48 13.57 14.06 -3.98
CA ASN A 48 12.97 14.41 -5.26
C ASN A 48 11.46 14.14 -5.18
N TYR A 49 10.63 15.15 -4.94
CA TYR A 49 9.18 14.94 -4.72
C TYR A 49 8.44 14.35 -5.93
N TRP A 50 9.03 14.44 -7.12
CA TRP A 50 8.53 13.84 -8.38
C TRP A 50 8.94 12.37 -8.57
N GLU A 51 9.73 11.80 -7.67
CA GLU A 51 10.16 10.40 -7.74
C GLU A 51 9.39 9.51 -6.77
N TYR A 52 8.97 8.36 -7.28
CA TYR A 52 8.26 7.33 -6.52
C TYR A 52 8.93 5.98 -6.70
N ARG A 53 9.11 5.25 -5.61
CA ARG A 53 9.40 3.81 -5.65
C ARG A 53 8.07 3.09 -5.50
N ALA A 54 7.72 2.25 -6.46
CA ALA A 54 6.46 1.53 -6.39
C ALA A 54 6.59 0.09 -6.86
N VAL A 55 5.78 -0.78 -6.24
CA VAL A 55 5.51 -2.14 -6.68
C VAL A 55 4.06 -2.19 -7.11
N VAL A 56 3.82 -2.57 -8.36
CA VAL A 56 2.49 -2.64 -8.95
C VAL A 56 2.15 -4.06 -9.37
N LYS A 57 0.87 -4.35 -9.48
CA LYS A 57 0.32 -5.56 -10.05
C LYS A 57 -0.49 -5.15 -11.28
N ILE A 58 -0.15 -5.70 -12.44
CA ILE A 58 -0.85 -5.43 -13.71
C ILE A 58 -1.53 -6.73 -14.11
N ASP A 59 -2.85 -6.72 -14.28
CA ASP A 59 -3.66 -7.87 -14.72
C ASP A 59 -3.35 -9.15 -13.92
N GLY A 60 -3.32 -9.02 -12.58
CA GLY A 60 -2.99 -10.16 -11.72
C GLY A 60 -1.49 -10.39 -11.49
N LYS A 61 -0.59 -9.79 -12.28
CA LYS A 61 0.85 -10.11 -12.28
C LYS A 61 1.66 -9.03 -11.56
N ARG A 62 2.30 -9.40 -10.45
CA ARG A 62 3.19 -8.54 -9.68
C ARG A 62 4.43 -8.17 -10.51
N GLN A 63 4.67 -6.87 -10.65
CA GLN A 63 5.81 -6.32 -11.37
C GLN A 63 7.00 -6.11 -10.43
N PRO A 64 8.24 -6.16 -10.93
CA PRO A 64 9.40 -5.77 -10.14
C PRO A 64 9.31 -4.31 -9.68
N MET A 65 9.93 -4.01 -8.53
CA MET A 65 10.02 -2.63 -8.05
C MET A 65 10.64 -1.72 -9.11
N ALA A 66 10.03 -0.56 -9.33
CA ALA A 66 10.55 0.46 -10.23
C ALA A 66 10.55 1.84 -9.57
N VAL A 67 11.48 2.68 -10.01
CA VAL A 67 11.49 4.11 -9.69
C VAL A 67 10.79 4.84 -10.83
N TYR A 68 9.72 5.54 -10.52
CA TYR A 68 8.94 6.36 -11.44
C TYR A 68 9.38 7.81 -11.25
N ASN A 69 9.94 8.42 -12.30
CA ASN A 69 10.21 9.85 -12.34
C ASN A 69 9.07 10.50 -13.14
N CYS A 70 8.17 11.17 -12.43
CA CYS A 70 6.99 11.80 -13.02
C CYS A 70 7.32 13.10 -13.76
N ARG A 71 8.50 13.70 -13.54
CA ARG A 71 8.95 14.92 -14.22
C ARG A 71 9.35 14.62 -15.67
N ASP A 72 10.22 13.62 -15.83
CA ASP A 72 10.74 13.21 -17.14
C ASP A 72 9.88 12.13 -17.80
N ARG A 73 8.82 11.68 -17.10
CA ARG A 73 7.90 10.62 -17.53
C ARG A 73 8.62 9.33 -17.91
N ILE A 74 9.56 8.89 -17.07
CA ILE A 74 10.28 7.63 -17.23
C ILE A 74 10.13 6.77 -15.99
N ARG A 75 10.30 5.45 -16.13
CA ARG A 75 10.56 4.55 -15.01
C ARG A 75 11.80 3.70 -15.22
N THR A 76 12.48 3.42 -14.12
CA THR A 76 13.67 2.56 -14.07
C THR A 76 13.36 1.32 -13.27
N VAL A 77 13.41 0.15 -13.92
CA VAL A 77 13.19 -1.15 -13.28
C VAL A 77 14.39 -1.48 -12.41
N LYS A 78 14.22 -1.61 -11.10
CA LYS A 78 15.36 -1.80 -10.17
C LYS A 78 16.07 -3.14 -10.34
N LYS A 79 15.35 -4.19 -10.77
CA LYS A 79 15.93 -5.52 -11.00
C LYS A 79 16.90 -5.55 -12.19
N THR A 80 16.62 -4.80 -13.26
CA THR A 80 17.39 -4.85 -14.51
C THR A 80 18.13 -3.56 -14.84
N GLY A 81 17.85 -2.46 -14.13
CA GLY A 81 18.34 -1.12 -14.48
C GLY A 81 17.67 -0.52 -15.73
N LYS A 82 16.77 -1.24 -16.39
CA LYS A 82 16.16 -0.80 -17.66
C LYS A 82 15.31 0.45 -17.44
N VAL A 83 15.62 1.51 -18.17
CA VAL A 83 14.83 2.74 -18.25
C VAL A 83 13.82 2.60 -19.38
N VAL A 84 12.55 2.87 -19.09
CA VAL A 84 11.46 2.85 -20.08
C VAL A 84 10.57 4.09 -19.92
N PRO A 85 10.07 4.69 -21.02
CA PRO A 85 9.08 5.75 -20.95
C PRO A 85 7.81 5.30 -20.21
N LEU A 86 7.18 6.22 -19.49
CA LEU A 86 5.84 6.04 -18.94
C LEU A 86 4.83 6.24 -20.07
N LYS A 87 4.19 5.14 -20.48
CA LYS A 87 3.06 5.22 -21.40
C LYS A 87 1.83 5.63 -20.60
N VAL A 88 1.42 6.89 -20.77
CA VAL A 88 0.13 7.38 -20.29
C VAL A 88 -0.87 7.14 -21.41
N GLU A 89 -1.62 6.05 -21.33
CA GLU A 89 -2.85 5.92 -22.10
C GLU A 89 -3.83 6.94 -21.48
N GLY A 90 -4.02 8.06 -22.18
CA GLY A 90 -4.86 9.16 -21.69
C GLY A 90 -6.30 8.71 -21.57
N HIS A 91 -6.85 8.73 -20.36
CA HIS A 91 -8.30 8.74 -20.14
C HIS A 91 -8.77 10.18 -20.38
N LYS A 92 -9.52 10.38 -21.46
CA LYS A 92 -10.19 11.64 -21.78
C LYS A 92 -11.47 11.76 -20.96
#